data_AF-A0A6G4ZTY3-F1
#
_entry.id   AF-A0A6G4ZTY3-F1
#
_cell.length_a   1.000
_cell.length_b   1.000
_cell.length_c   1.000
_cell.angle_alpha   90.00
_cell.angle_beta   90.00
_cell.angle_gamma   90.00
#
_symmetry.space_group_name_H-M   'P 1'
#
loop_
_entity.id
_entity.type
_entity.pdbx_description
1 polymer ?
#
loop_
_entity_poly.entity_id
_entity_poly.type
_entity_poly.pdbx_seq_one_letter_code
_entity_poly.pdbx_strand_id
1 'polypeptide(L)' 'ALDALELGYDVMVIRDACRAINLKPDDEKGAVEEMEKKGAKIVLAKEVL' A
#
# COMPACT_ATOMS: atom_id res chain seq x y z
N ALA A 1 -3.46 2.59 6.36
CA ALA A 1 -2.45 3.22 5.49
C ALA A 1 -2.90 4.62 5.07
N LEU A 2 -4.10 4.74 4.50
CA LEU A 2 -4.67 6.03 4.09
C LEU A 2 -4.85 7.00 5.26
N ASP A 3 -5.32 6.52 6.42
CA ASP A 3 -5.47 7.39 7.61
C ASP A 3 -4.14 7.98 8.08
N ALA A 4 -3.06 7.19 8.00
CA ALA A 4 -1.72 7.64 8.40
C ALA A 4 -1.16 8.68 7.42
N LEU A 5 -1.44 8.56 6.11
CA LEU A 5 -1.12 9.59 5.12
C LEU A 5 -1.89 10.88 5.39
N GLU A 6 -3.18 10.79 5.72
CA GLU A 6 -4.01 11.97 6.03
C GLU A 6 -3.57 12.68 7.32
N LEU A 7 -2.95 11.95 8.25
CA LEU A 7 -2.32 12.50 9.44
C LEU A 7 -0.91 13.07 9.20
N GLY A 8 -0.40 13.01 7.97
CA GLY A 8 0.90 13.56 7.57
C GLY A 8 2.11 12.68 7.92
N TYR A 9 1.89 11.40 8.22
CA TYR A 9 3.00 10.46 8.42
C TYR A 9 3.57 10.00 7.08
N ASP A 10 4.86 9.69 7.07
CA ASP A 10 5.49 8.99 5.95
C ASP A 10 5.08 7.51 6.00
N VAL A 11 4.31 7.07 5.01
CA VAL A 11 3.72 5.72 4.98
C VAL A 11 4.41 4.89 3.91
N MET A 12 4.94 3.75 4.35
CA MET A 12 5.57 2.76 3.49
C MET A 12 4.79 1.44 3.60
N VAL A 13 4.32 0.91 2.48
CA VAL A 13 3.54 -0.33 2.40
C VAL A 13 4.42 -1.40 1.77
N ILE A 14 4.64 -2.47 2.53
CA ILE A 14 5.44 -3.62 2.10
C ILE A 14 4.52 -4.59 1.34
N ARG A 15 4.58 -4.58 0.01
CA ARG A 15 3.60 -5.27 -0.85
C ARG A 15 3.61 -6.78 -0.66
N ASP A 16 4.78 -7.39 -0.51
CA ASP A 16 4.96 -8.84 -0.33
C ASP A 16 4.66 -9.31 1.10
N ALA A 17 4.54 -8.39 2.07
CA ALA A 17 4.03 -8.68 3.41
C ALA A 17 2.51 -8.52 3.52
N CYS A 18 1.86 -7.92 2.51
CA CYS A 18 0.42 -7.71 2.47
C CYS A 18 -0.24 -8.70 1.50
N ARG A 19 -1.14 -9.55 2.02
CA ARG A 19 -1.98 -10.41 1.18
C ARG A 19 -3.36 -9.79 1.03
N ALA A 20 -3.70 -9.37 -0.18
CA ALA A 20 -5.04 -8.90 -0.48
C ALA A 20 -6.05 -10.07 -0.41
N ILE A 21 -7.20 -9.82 0.21
CA ILE A 21 -8.32 -10.78 0.25
C ILE A 21 -8.99 -10.88 -1.13
N ASN A 22 -8.78 -9.87 -1.99
CA ASN A 22 -9.25 -9.80 -3.37
C ASN A 22 -10.75 -10.10 -3.49
N LEU A 23 -11.55 -9.38 -2.69
CA LEU A 23 -13.01 -9.54 -2.62
C LEU A 23 -13.71 -9.30 -3.96
N LYS A 24 -13.06 -8.54 -4.86
CA LYS A 24 -13.43 -8.37 -6.26
C LYS A 24 -12.23 -8.70 -7.16
N PRO A 25 -12.43 -9.15 -8.41
CA PRO A 25 -11.33 -9.21 -9.36
C PRO A 25 -10.67 -7.82 -9.51
N ASP A 26 -9.33 -7.78 -9.46
CA ASP A 26 -8.46 -6.59 -9.50
C ASP A 26 -8.56 -5.61 -8.30
N ASP A 27 -9.24 -5.97 -7.21
CA ASP A 27 -9.36 -5.13 -5.99
C ASP A 27 -7.99 -4.83 -5.35
N GLU A 28 -7.07 -5.81 -5.42
CA GLU A 28 -5.67 -5.64 -5.04
C GLU A 28 -5.00 -4.46 -5.74
N LYS A 29 -5.11 -4.40 -7.08
CA LYS A 29 -4.40 -3.37 -7.86
C LYS A 29 -4.97 -2.00 -7.61
N GLY A 30 -6.29 -1.89 -7.56
CA GLY A 30 -6.98 -0.63 -7.26
C GLY A 30 -6.57 -0.06 -5.90
N ALA A 31 -6.49 -0.91 -4.88
CA ALA A 31 -6.09 -0.49 -3.54
C ALA A 31 -4.63 -0.01 -3.49
N VAL A 32 -3.71 -0.68 -4.18
CA VAL A 32 -2.30 -0.28 -4.24
C VAL A 32 -2.13 1.03 -5.00
N GLU A 33 -2.79 1.18 -6.16
CA GLU A 33 -2.76 2.42 -6.94
C GLU A 33 -3.35 3.61 -6.16
N GLU A 34 -4.41 3.39 -5.38
CA GLU A 34 -5.00 4.44 -4.55
C GLU A 34 -4.04 4.88 -3.43
N MET A 35 -3.38 3.92 -2.77
CA MET A 35 -2.38 4.22 -1.75
C MET A 35 -1.18 4.98 -2.34
N GLU A 36 -0.68 4.57 -3.51
CA GLU A 36 0.42 5.24 -4.19
C GLU A 36 0.05 6.67 -4.61
N LYS A 37 -1.16 6.88 -5.15
CA LYS A 37 -1.69 8.21 -5.51
C LYS A 37 -1.83 9.13 -4.31
N LYS A 38 -2.14 8.61 -3.12
CA LYS A 38 -2.17 9.40 -1.88
C LYS A 38 -0.78 9.65 -1.28
N GLY A 39 0.28 9.14 -1.89
CA GLY A 39 1.67 9.37 -1.48
C GLY A 39 2.29 8.27 -0.62
N ALA A 40 1.65 7.10 -0.50
CA ALA A 40 2.29 5.95 0.14
C ALA A 40 3.38 5.39 -0.76
N LYS A 41 4.54 5.05 -0.18
CA LYS A 41 5.60 4.33 -0.88
C LYS A 41 5.32 2.84 -0.87
N ILE A 42 5.15 2.25 -2.03
CA ILE A 42 5.04 0.80 -2.19
C ILE A 42 6.44 0.22 -2.35
N VAL A 43 6.82 -0.70 -1.47
CA VAL A 43 8.13 -1.36 -1.50
C VAL A 43 8.00 -2.86 -1.30
N LEU A 44 9.04 -3.58 -1.68
CA LEU A 44 9.21 -5.00 -1.36
C LEU A 44 9.97 -5.14 -0.04
N ALA A 45 9.74 -6.21 0.71
CA ALA A 45 10.43 -6.47 1.98
C ALA A 45 11.96 -6.51 1.78
N LYS A 46 12.42 -6.92 0.60
CA LYS A 46 13.83 -6.89 0.18
C LYS A 46 14.45 -5.50 0.10
N GLU A 47 13.65 -4.44 -0.06
CA GLU A 47 14.15 -3.06 -0.16
C GLU A 47 14.29 -2.39 1.20
N VAL A 48 13.75 -3.02 2.25
CA VAL A 48 13.77 -2.51 3.64
C VAL A 48 14.77 -3.29 4.52
N LEU A 49 15.25 -4.44 4.06
CA LEU A 49 16.18 -5.34 4.77
C LEU A 49 17.64 -5.17 4.35
#